data_AF-A0A351GJD4-F1
#
_entry.id   AF-A0A351GJD4-F1
#
_cell.length_a   1.000
_cell.length_b   1.000
_cell.length_c   1.000
_cell.angle_alpha   90.00
_cell.angle_beta   90.00
_cell.angle_gamma   90.00
#
_symmetry.space_group_name_H-M   'P 1'
#
loop_
_entity.id
_entity.type
_entity.pdbx_description
1 polymer ?
#
loop_
_entity_poly.entity_id
_entity_poly.type
_entity_poly.pdbx_seq_one_letter_code
_entity_poly.pdbx_strand_id
1 'polypeptide(L)'
;IFSQISGPSGFIIDNNGDFSVINLHIKGNYLNANVGYLINLPKDEPNSGILLSAGAGFMQHRIDIIASEVTIPQLNGEYEKGYDQLTYGFATKQFIGYQYLVDKNRYHFRVGLEFNQGFTKGRRTWDFNANRSALGKRLDTTTAFKIGIIVPVYTKAKDDEEFFID
;
A
#
# COMPACT_ATOMS: atom_id res chain seq x y z
N ILE A 1 3.97 -13.86 14.82
CA ILE A 1 3.08 -13.09 15.72
C ILE A 1 2.24 -14.11 16.48
N PHE A 2 1.99 -13.94 17.79
CA PHE A 2 1.29 -14.89 18.69
C PHE A 2 2.07 -16.05 19.35
N SER A 3 3.39 -16.09 19.28
CA SER A 3 4.18 -17.19 19.90
C SER A 3 4.03 -17.32 21.42
N GLN A 4 3.48 -16.31 22.08
CA GLN A 4 3.24 -16.30 23.53
C GLN A 4 1.89 -16.90 23.94
N ILE A 5 0.96 -17.05 22.99
CA ILE A 5 -0.42 -17.51 23.24
C ILE A 5 -0.80 -18.75 22.39
N SER A 6 0.05 -19.12 21.43
CA SER A 6 -0.09 -20.36 20.67
C SER A 6 0.42 -21.56 21.48
N GLY A 7 -0.33 -22.66 21.48
CA GLY A 7 0.15 -23.94 22.01
C GLY A 7 1.30 -24.54 21.19
N PRO A 8 1.87 -25.69 21.59
CA PRO A 8 2.99 -26.34 20.89
C PRO A 8 2.69 -26.66 19.42
N SER A 9 1.41 -26.79 19.07
CA SER A 9 0.89 -27.04 17.72
C SER A 9 0.70 -25.78 16.87
N GLY A 10 0.94 -24.58 17.41
CA GLY A 10 0.76 -23.30 16.71
C GLY A 10 -0.68 -22.79 16.68
N PHE A 11 -1.64 -23.56 17.20
CA PHE A 11 -3.04 -23.14 17.30
C PHE A 11 -3.30 -22.38 18.60
N ILE A 12 -4.24 -21.44 18.53
CA ILE A 12 -4.75 -20.70 19.68
C ILE A 12 -6.05 -21.40 20.11
N ILE A 13 -6.07 -21.80 21.38
CA ILE A 13 -7.19 -22.46 22.01
C ILE A 13 -8.10 -21.37 22.58
N ASP A 14 -9.38 -21.49 22.27
CA ASP A 14 -10.39 -20.54 22.71
C ASP A 14 -10.92 -20.87 24.12
N ASN A 15 -11.80 -20.03 24.66
CA ASN A 15 -12.37 -20.22 26.00
C ASN A 15 -13.24 -21.50 26.13
N ASN A 16 -13.67 -22.07 25.01
CA ASN A 16 -14.45 -23.31 24.96
C ASN A 16 -13.56 -24.56 24.80
N GLY A 17 -12.25 -24.37 24.63
CA GLY A 17 -11.30 -25.46 24.40
C GLY A 17 -11.17 -25.85 22.92
N ASP A 18 -11.80 -25.10 22.01
CA ASP A 18 -11.77 -25.34 20.58
C ASP A 18 -10.62 -24.58 19.89
N PHE A 19 -10.21 -25.07 18.72
CA PHE A 19 -9.24 -24.38 17.89
C PHE A 19 -9.86 -23.16 17.23
N SER A 20 -9.28 -21.99 17.48
CA SER A 20 -9.75 -20.74 16.94
C SER A 20 -8.97 -20.29 15.71
N VAL A 21 -9.68 -19.77 14.70
CA VAL A 21 -9.10 -19.17 13.50
C VAL A 21 -8.96 -17.66 13.72
N ILE A 22 -7.75 -17.14 13.56
CA ILE A 22 -7.44 -15.72 13.68
C ILE A 22 -6.97 -15.22 12.32
N ASN A 23 -7.62 -14.18 11.82
CA ASN A 23 -7.25 -13.55 10.56
C ASN A 23 -6.53 -12.23 10.81
N LEU A 24 -5.38 -12.06 10.17
CA LEU A 24 -4.54 -10.87 10.27
C LEU A 24 -4.68 -10.05 9.00
N HIS A 25 -5.02 -8.77 9.16
CA HIS A 25 -5.12 -7.84 8.04
C HIS A 25 -4.24 -6.61 8.28
N ILE A 26 -3.53 -6.16 7.25
CA ILE A 26 -2.82 -4.89 7.32
C ILE A 26 -3.80 -3.78 6.95
N LYS A 27 -3.99 -2.81 7.84
CA LYS A 27 -4.83 -1.64 7.62
C LYS A 27 -4.03 -0.37 7.87
N GLY A 28 -4.30 0.68 7.11
CA GLY A 28 -3.54 1.91 7.24
C GLY A 28 -4.01 3.02 6.32
N ASN A 29 -3.46 4.21 6.57
CA ASN A 29 -3.62 5.39 5.75
C ASN A 29 -2.27 5.73 5.13
N TYR A 30 -2.29 6.08 3.85
CA TYR A 30 -1.09 6.49 3.14
C TYR A 30 -1.38 7.72 2.28
N LEU A 31 -0.78 8.84 2.66
CA LEU A 31 -0.88 10.11 1.96
C LEU A 31 0.50 10.46 1.38
N ASN A 32 0.55 10.76 0.09
CA ASN A 32 1.78 11.15 -0.58
C ASN A 32 1.49 12.21 -1.65
N ALA A 33 2.44 13.12 -1.82
CA ALA A 33 2.52 14.01 -2.98
C ALA A 33 3.68 13.52 -3.85
N ASN A 34 3.46 13.48 -5.17
CA ASN A 34 4.46 12.99 -6.12
C ASN A 34 4.72 14.04 -7.18
N VAL A 35 5.98 14.15 -7.59
CA VAL A 35 6.42 14.89 -8.77
C VAL A 35 7.00 13.88 -9.74
N GLY A 36 6.77 14.07 -11.04
CA GLY A 36 7.26 13.16 -12.04
C GLY A 36 7.64 13.87 -13.32
N TYR A 37 8.55 13.24 -14.06
CA TYR A 37 8.99 13.69 -15.36
C TYR A 37 8.92 12.52 -16.33
N LEU A 38 8.41 12.81 -17.53
CA LEU A 38 8.35 11.84 -18.61
C LEU A 38 9.46 12.16 -19.61
N ILE A 39 10.38 11.21 -19.76
CA ILE A 39 11.43 11.26 -20.78
C ILE A 39 10.84 10.64 -22.03
N ASN A 40 10.54 11.50 -23.00
CA ASN A 40 10.03 11.06 -24.29
C ASN A 40 11.09 10.23 -25.03
N LEU A 41 10.74 9.01 -25.46
CA LEU A 41 11.60 8.16 -26.29
C LEU A 41 11.19 8.21 -27.78
N PRO A 42 9.90 8.11 -28.15
CA PRO A 42 9.49 8.22 -29.55
C PRO A 42 9.36 9.68 -29.98
N LYS A 43 10.01 10.06 -31.09
CA LYS A 43 9.93 11.44 -31.62
C LYS A 43 8.50 11.84 -32.01
N ASP A 44 7.71 10.87 -32.45
CA ASP A 44 6.37 11.10 -32.98
C ASP A 44 5.28 11.10 -31.88
N GLU A 45 5.60 10.68 -30.64
CA GLU A 45 4.62 10.49 -29.56
C GLU A 45 5.10 11.13 -28.24
N PRO A 46 4.90 12.44 -28.04
CA PRO A 46 5.48 13.19 -26.93
C PRO A 46 5.05 12.73 -25.53
N ASN A 47 3.93 12.02 -25.43
CA ASN A 47 3.36 11.53 -24.17
C ASN A 47 3.75 10.08 -23.85
N SER A 48 4.60 9.47 -24.68
CA SER A 48 5.10 8.10 -24.53
C SER A 48 6.57 8.07 -24.15
N GLY A 49 6.96 7.23 -23.21
CA GLY A 49 8.36 7.10 -22.82
C GLY A 49 8.55 6.63 -21.39
N ILE A 50 9.74 6.92 -20.85
CA ILE A 50 10.11 6.53 -19.50
C ILE A 50 9.53 7.57 -18.52
N LEU A 51 8.61 7.13 -17.67
CA LEU A 51 8.07 7.91 -16.58
C LEU A 51 8.87 7.64 -15.32
N LEU A 52 9.52 8.68 -14.81
CA LEU A 52 10.15 8.69 -13.50
C LEU A 52 9.33 9.56 -12.57
N SER A 53 8.97 9.06 -11.40
CA SER A 53 8.38 9.91 -10.37
C SER A 53 8.92 9.59 -8.99
N ALA A 54 8.96 10.63 -8.16
CA ALA A 54 9.36 10.55 -6.78
C ALA A 54 8.39 11.38 -5.94
N GLY A 55 8.12 10.90 -4.74
CA GLY A 55 7.15 11.50 -3.85
C GLY A 55 7.49 11.27 -2.39
N ALA A 56 6.86 12.07 -1.56
CA ALA A 56 7.02 12.02 -0.12
C ALA A 56 5.69 12.30 0.56
N GLY A 57 5.55 11.82 1.80
CA GLY A 57 4.35 12.03 2.60
C GLY A 57 4.37 11.28 3.91
N PHE A 58 3.19 10.84 4.35
CA PHE A 58 3.00 10.19 5.63
C PHE A 58 2.31 8.84 5.46
N MET A 59 2.81 7.86 6.18
CA MET A 59 2.28 6.51 6.25
C MET A 59 1.91 6.20 7.69
N GLN A 60 0.72 5.66 7.89
CA GLN A 60 0.27 5.07 9.14
C GLN A 60 -0.26 3.68 8.82
N HIS A 61 0.16 2.66 9.57
CA HIS A 61 -0.39 1.32 9.42
C HIS A 61 -0.38 0.55 10.75
N ARG A 62 -1.28 -0.42 10.82
CA ARG A 62 -1.45 -1.37 11.93
C ARG A 62 -1.89 -2.74 11.39
N ILE A 63 -1.70 -3.76 12.21
CA ILE A 63 -2.23 -5.10 12.01
C ILE A 63 -3.58 -5.16 12.74
N ASP A 64 -4.64 -5.34 11.98
CA ASP A 64 -5.99 -5.56 12.47
C ASP A 64 -6.18 -7.05 12.71
N ILE A 65 -6.61 -7.43 13.91
CA ILE A 65 -6.75 -8.82 14.34
C ILE A 65 -8.23 -9.15 14.37
N ILE A 66 -8.66 -9.98 13.43
CA ILE A 66 -10.05 -10.44 13.36
C ILE A 66 -10.12 -11.81 14.03
N ALA A 67 -10.66 -11.83 15.23
CA ALA A 67 -10.90 -13.00 16.05
C ALA A 67 -12.31 -12.97 16.63
N SER A 68 -12.82 -14.12 17.07
CA SER A 68 -14.14 -14.17 17.72
C SER A 68 -14.06 -13.52 19.11
N GLU A 69 -14.81 -12.42 19.28
CA GLU A 69 -14.73 -11.59 20.49
C GLU A 69 -15.12 -12.35 21.77
N VAL A 70 -16.01 -13.32 21.61
CA VAL A 70 -16.58 -14.14 22.70
C VAL A 70 -15.61 -15.23 23.15
N THR A 71 -14.77 -15.72 22.23
CA THR A 71 -14.01 -16.96 22.44
C THR A 71 -12.53 -16.70 22.70
N ILE A 72 -11.97 -15.55 22.28
CA ILE A 72 -10.54 -15.21 22.49
C ILE A 72 -10.38 -13.83 23.15
N PRO A 73 -10.73 -13.67 24.44
CA PRO A 73 -10.64 -12.37 25.13
C PRO A 73 -9.22 -11.79 25.15
N GLN A 74 -8.19 -12.62 25.02
CA GLN A 74 -6.77 -12.23 25.02
C GLN A 74 -6.35 -11.44 23.76
N LEU A 75 -7.19 -11.42 22.72
CA LEU A 75 -6.95 -10.70 21.47
C LEU A 75 -7.92 -9.54 21.23
N ASN A 76 -8.75 -9.21 22.22
CA ASN A 76 -9.80 -8.19 22.08
C ASN A 76 -9.55 -6.96 22.96
N GLY A 77 -10.18 -5.85 22.57
CA GLY A 77 -10.20 -4.61 23.34
C GLY A 77 -8.81 -4.01 23.56
N GLU A 78 -8.45 -3.72 24.80
CA GLU A 78 -7.15 -3.11 25.11
C GLU A 78 -5.95 -4.04 24.84
N TYR A 79 -6.14 -5.37 24.86
CA TYR A 79 -5.06 -6.33 24.58
C TYR A 79 -4.68 -6.37 23.10
N GLU A 80 -5.63 -6.11 22.20
CA GLU A 80 -5.39 -5.99 20.76
C GLU A 80 -4.29 -4.95 20.47
N LYS A 81 -4.29 -3.84 21.23
CA LYS A 81 -3.33 -2.74 21.08
C LYS A 81 -1.87 -3.15 21.33
N GLY A 82 -1.61 -4.25 22.02
CA GLY A 82 -0.24 -4.75 22.20
C GLY A 82 0.21 -5.69 21.09
N TYR A 83 -0.71 -6.11 20.20
CA TYR A 83 -0.42 -6.94 19.03
C TYR A 83 -0.59 -6.20 17.70
N ASP A 84 -1.35 -5.10 17.68
CA ASP A 84 -1.69 -4.36 16.46
C ASP A 84 -0.51 -3.63 15.80
N GLN A 85 0.63 -3.52 16.49
CA GLN A 85 1.86 -2.87 16.02
C GLN A 85 1.60 -1.54 15.28
N LEU A 86 0.73 -0.68 15.84
CA LEU A 86 0.43 0.61 15.23
C LEU A 86 1.69 1.48 15.11
N THR A 87 2.01 1.84 13.86
CA THR A 87 3.13 2.72 13.51
C THR A 87 2.68 3.84 12.59
N TYR A 88 3.34 4.99 12.70
CA TYR A 88 3.23 6.03 11.67
C TYR A 88 4.52 6.82 11.53
N GLY A 89 4.71 7.44 10.38
CA GLY A 89 5.84 8.32 10.14
C GLY A 89 5.92 8.82 8.71
N PHE A 90 7.08 9.38 8.39
CA PHE A 90 7.40 9.87 7.07
C PHE A 90 7.56 8.70 6.09
N ALA A 91 7.16 8.89 4.84
CA ALA A 91 7.31 7.88 3.81
C ALA A 91 7.71 8.51 2.48
N THR A 92 8.55 7.81 1.74
CA THR A 92 8.96 8.16 0.38
C THR A 92 8.44 7.14 -0.61
N LYS A 93 8.27 7.59 -1.84
CA LYS A 93 7.78 6.80 -2.95
C LYS A 93 8.61 7.11 -4.18
N GLN A 94 9.03 6.08 -4.90
CA GLN A 94 9.68 6.20 -6.18
C GLN A 94 8.97 5.29 -7.17
N PHE A 95 8.80 5.75 -8.39
CA PHE A 95 8.25 4.97 -9.49
C PHE A 95 9.12 5.15 -10.73
N ILE A 96 9.37 4.03 -11.40
CA ILE A 96 10.06 3.97 -12.68
C ILE A 96 9.28 3.03 -13.58
N GLY A 97 8.91 3.52 -14.76
CA GLY A 97 8.14 2.71 -15.69
C GLY A 97 8.12 3.28 -17.09
N TYR A 98 7.49 2.53 -17.97
CA TYR A 98 7.17 2.95 -19.32
C TYR A 98 5.69 3.33 -19.39
N GLN A 99 5.42 4.50 -19.95
CA GLN A 99 4.09 4.95 -20.30
C GLN A 99 3.95 4.94 -21.82
N TYR A 100 2.87 4.35 -22.31
CA TYR A 100 2.47 4.39 -23.70
C TYR A 100 1.16 5.18 -23.81
N LEU A 101 1.24 6.36 -24.41
CA LEU A 101 0.12 7.25 -24.63
C LEU A 101 0.24 7.85 -26.04
N VAL A 102 -0.71 7.50 -26.92
CA VAL A 102 -0.69 7.83 -28.35
C VAL A 102 -1.99 8.51 -28.76
N ASP A 103 -1.91 9.65 -29.47
CA ASP A 103 -3.09 10.48 -29.77
C ASP A 103 -4.12 9.77 -30.67
N LYS A 104 -3.67 8.91 -31.60
CA LYS A 104 -4.53 8.26 -32.60
C LYS A 104 -5.09 6.91 -32.19
N ASN A 105 -4.58 6.31 -31.11
CA ASN A 105 -4.92 4.94 -30.73
C ASN A 105 -5.85 4.90 -29.52
N ARG A 106 -6.77 3.92 -29.47
CA ARG A 106 -7.74 3.81 -28.35
C ARG A 106 -7.18 3.16 -27.08
N TYR A 107 -5.93 2.69 -27.13
CA TYR A 107 -5.32 1.92 -26.06
C TYR A 107 -4.05 2.60 -25.57
N HIS A 108 -4.05 2.94 -24.29
CA HIS A 108 -2.92 3.53 -23.59
C HIS A 108 -2.65 2.67 -22.36
N PHE A 109 -1.38 2.51 -22.00
CA PHE A 109 -1.00 1.70 -20.85
C PHE A 109 0.20 2.26 -20.13
N ARG A 110 0.35 1.88 -18.87
CA ARG A 110 1.51 2.20 -18.05
C ARG A 110 1.96 0.93 -17.34
N VAL A 111 3.25 0.64 -17.43
CA VAL A 111 3.87 -0.48 -16.74
C VAL A 111 5.12 -0.01 -16.02
N GLY A 112 5.36 -0.48 -14.81
CA GLY A 112 6.55 -0.07 -14.06
C GLY A 112 6.67 -0.69 -12.68
N LEU A 113 7.69 -0.25 -11.96
CA LEU A 113 7.99 -0.63 -10.59
C LEU A 113 7.78 0.58 -9.69
N GLU A 114 7.17 0.33 -8.53
CA GLU A 114 7.02 1.31 -7.45
C GLU A 114 7.74 0.80 -6.20
N PHE A 115 8.53 1.68 -5.61
CA PHE A 115 9.26 1.46 -4.37
C PHE A 115 8.72 2.44 -3.33
N ASN A 116 8.22 1.92 -2.22
CA ASN A 116 7.75 2.70 -1.09
C ASN A 116 8.62 2.41 0.12
N GLN A 117 9.07 3.45 0.82
CA GLN A 117 9.90 3.34 2.03
C GLN A 117 9.29 4.21 3.12
N GLY A 118 8.76 3.58 4.17
CA GLY A 118 8.20 4.22 5.35
C GLY A 118 9.21 4.23 6.50
N PHE A 119 9.59 5.42 6.95
CA PHE A 119 10.35 5.67 8.17
C PHE A 119 9.35 5.88 9.31
N THR A 120 8.85 4.78 9.86
CA THR A 120 7.76 4.78 10.84
C THR A 120 8.28 4.68 12.27
N LYS A 121 7.48 5.13 13.23
CA LYS A 121 7.72 4.94 14.66
C LYS A 121 6.49 4.32 15.29
N GLY A 122 6.69 3.34 16.16
CA GLY A 122 5.59 2.74 16.90
C GLY A 122 5.01 3.67 17.96
N ARG A 123 3.70 3.52 18.17
CA ARG A 123 2.90 4.38 19.06
C ARG A 123 2.29 3.63 20.23
N ARG A 124 2.48 2.32 20.25
CA ARG A 124 2.14 1.49 21.40
C ARG A 124 3.27 1.57 22.42
N THR A 125 2.91 1.55 23.69
CA THR A 125 3.88 1.56 24.80
C THR A 125 4.61 0.22 24.89
N TRP A 126 3.90 -0.88 24.59
CA TRP A 126 4.38 -2.24 24.74
C TRP A 126 3.98 -3.12 23.55
N ASP A 127 4.89 -3.99 23.10
CA ASP A 127 4.64 -5.03 22.09
C ASP A 127 4.66 -6.39 22.80
N PHE A 128 3.50 -7.05 22.86
CA PHE A 128 3.37 -8.35 23.53
C PHE A 128 4.09 -9.49 22.77
N ASN A 129 4.31 -9.35 21.46
CA ASN A 129 5.02 -10.40 20.70
C ASN A 129 6.50 -10.40 21.00
N ALA A 130 7.11 -9.22 20.99
CA ALA A 130 8.55 -9.05 21.16
C ALA A 130 8.94 -8.80 22.63
N ASN A 131 7.95 -8.75 23.53
CA ASN A 131 8.10 -8.45 24.97
C ASN A 131 9.02 -7.26 25.24
N ARG A 132 8.84 -6.18 24.47
CA ARG A 132 9.69 -4.98 24.52
C ARG A 132 8.87 -3.72 24.28
N SER A 133 9.48 -2.57 24.54
CA SER A 133 8.87 -1.30 24.19
C SER A 133 8.63 -1.19 22.68
N ALA A 134 7.40 -0.85 22.30
CA ALA A 134 7.01 -0.70 20.90
C ALA A 134 7.28 0.71 20.34
N LEU A 135 8.02 1.57 21.07
CA LEU A 135 8.32 2.95 20.66
C LEU A 135 9.52 3.08 19.70
N GLY A 136 10.04 1.96 19.21
CA GLY A 136 11.18 1.91 18.29
C GLY A 136 10.86 2.55 16.92
N LYS A 137 11.93 2.98 16.24
CA LYS A 137 11.86 3.34 14.80
C LYS A 137 11.91 2.07 13.97
N ARG A 138 11.14 2.04 12.88
CA ARG A 138 11.08 0.93 11.92
C ARG A 138 11.23 1.47 10.50
N LEU A 139 11.88 0.68 9.65
CA LEU A 139 11.93 0.91 8.21
C LEU A 139 11.02 -0.12 7.54
N ASP A 140 9.91 0.36 6.99
CA ASP A 140 8.91 -0.44 6.29
C ASP A 140 9.10 -0.24 4.78
N THR A 141 9.43 -1.29 4.04
CA THR A 141 9.64 -1.19 2.59
C THR A 141 8.63 -2.04 1.82
N THR A 142 8.08 -1.50 0.74
CA THR A 142 7.18 -2.23 -0.15
C THR A 142 7.58 -1.98 -1.59
N THR A 143 7.71 -3.06 -2.37
CA THR A 143 7.95 -2.99 -3.81
C THR A 143 6.73 -3.55 -4.52
N ALA A 144 6.24 -2.83 -5.52
CA ALA A 144 5.08 -3.23 -6.29
C ALA A 144 5.36 -3.14 -7.78
N PHE A 145 4.97 -4.18 -8.51
CA PHE A 145 4.88 -4.12 -9.96
C PHE A 145 3.50 -3.58 -10.34
N LYS A 146 3.47 -2.58 -11.21
CA LYS A 146 2.24 -1.88 -11.62
C LYS A 146 2.02 -2.05 -13.11
N ILE A 147 0.84 -2.51 -13.47
CA ILE A 147 0.29 -2.45 -14.82
C ILE A 147 -1.04 -1.69 -14.73
N GLY A 148 -1.24 -0.74 -15.63
CA GLY A 148 -2.47 0.02 -15.73
C GLY A 148 -2.83 0.26 -17.19
N ILE A 149 -4.13 0.20 -17.48
CA ILE A 149 -4.69 0.63 -18.76
C ILE A 149 -5.25 2.04 -18.54
N ILE A 150 -4.92 2.95 -19.44
CA ILE A 150 -5.41 4.33 -19.44
C ILE A 150 -6.48 4.41 -20.53
N VAL A 151 -7.70 4.74 -20.15
CA VAL A 151 -8.84 4.89 -21.07
C VAL A 151 -9.20 6.37 -21.14
N PRO A 152 -8.92 7.06 -22.25
CA PRO A 152 -9.36 8.44 -22.42
C PRO A 152 -10.88 8.47 -22.61
N VAL A 153 -11.56 9.34 -21.87
CA VAL A 153 -12.98 9.63 -22.08
C VAL A 153 -13.08 10.94 -22.85
N TYR A 154 -13.42 10.86 -24.14
CA TYR A 154 -13.66 12.03 -24.97
C TYR A 154 -15.16 12.37 -24.90
N THR A 155 -15.47 13.59 -24.44
CA THR A 155 -16.86 14.07 -24.30
C THR A 155 -17.46 14.57 -25.62
N LYS A 156 -16.64 14.79 -26.66
CA LYS A 156 -17.10 15.17 -28.00
C LYS A 156 -16.96 14.01 -28.97
N ALA A 157 -17.99 13.79 -29.78
CA ALA A 157 -17.94 12.87 -30.90
C ALA A 157 -16.92 13.38 -31.93
N LYS A 158 -16.16 12.46 -32.53
CA LYS A 158 -15.17 12.75 -33.58
C LYS A 158 -15.73 13.50 -34.80
N ASP A 159 -17.05 13.56 -34.95
CA ASP A 159 -17.72 14.17 -36.10
C ASP A 159 -17.85 15.70 -36.01
N ASP A 160 -17.49 16.34 -34.87
CA ASP A 160 -17.54 17.80 -34.67
C ASP A 160 -16.16 18.50 -34.77
N GLU A 161 -15.09 17.75 -35.06
CA GLU A 161 -13.77 18.34 -35.31
C GLU A 161 -13.67 18.74 -36.79
N GLU A 162 -14.24 19.90 -37.15
CA GLU A 162 -13.91 20.56 -38.41
C GLU A 162 -12.42 20.95 -38.39
N PHE A 163 -11.62 20.22 -39.16
CA PHE A 163 -10.26 20.62 -39.50
C PHE A 163 -10.32 21.89 -40.34
N PHE A 164 -10.04 23.04 -39.75
CA PHE A 164 -9.66 24.22 -40.53
C PHE A 164 -8.26 23.98 -41.08
N ILE A 165 -8.20 23.59 -42.35
CA ILE A 165 -7.00 23.63 -43.18
C ILE A 165 -7.07 24.95 -43.94
N ASP A 166 -6.10 25.83 -43.72
CA ASP A 166 -5.78 26.94 -44.65
C ASP A 166 -4.48 26.56 -45.38
#